data_AF-A0AAN4Z4W9-F1
#
_entry.id   AF-A0AAN4Z4W9-F1
#
_cell.length_a   1.000
_cell.length_b   1.000
_cell.length_c   1.000
_cell.angle_alpha   90.00
_cell.angle_beta   90.00
_cell.angle_gamma   90.00
#
_symmetry.space_group_name_H-M   'P 1'
#
loop_
_entity.id
_entity.type
_entity.pdbx_description
1 polymer ?
#
loop_
_entity_poly.entity_id
_entity_poly.type
_entity_poly.pdbx_seq_one_letter_code
_entity_poly.pdbx_strand_id
1 'polypeptide(L)'
;VKVDKGRRSTRNVSGRVKYTDSTEESDGENEPSLKKIKSEPVENKNKVVLHKRRLSNKGKSQTKIVKMNKEHSKENETEKNELECPECEYRSRSVYSWWRHLKEKHSTTPTLAGCLIRCDCGHESYSFKHSIECEISNFTFIRTGDGVIRRVQMTPQCVLCRKYPKTPFGYIQHLQVDHKTTLKRGGIFLICACGLNY
;
A
#
# COMPACT_ATOMS: atom_id res chain seq x y z
N VAL A 1 39.99 -11.42 -34.69
CA VAL A 1 38.66 -11.18 -35.29
C VAL A 1 38.04 -9.98 -34.58
N LYS A 2 37.98 -8.82 -35.26
CA LYS A 2 37.39 -7.58 -34.72
C LYS A 2 35.87 -7.67 -34.90
N VAL A 3 35.10 -7.54 -33.82
CA VAL A 3 33.63 -7.56 -33.88
C VAL A 3 33.11 -6.14 -33.66
N ASP A 4 32.36 -5.67 -34.65
CA ASP A 4 31.82 -4.33 -34.80
C ASP A 4 30.85 -3.91 -33.70
N LYS A 5 30.95 -2.64 -33.30
CA LYS A 5 30.07 -1.98 -32.32
C LYS A 5 28.80 -1.48 -33.01
N GLY A 6 27.70 -2.22 -32.84
CA GLY A 6 26.36 -1.81 -33.26
C GLY A 6 25.81 -0.63 -32.46
N ARG A 7 25.75 0.54 -33.11
CA ARG A 7 25.17 1.80 -32.62
C ARG A 7 23.64 1.69 -32.59
N ARG A 8 23.01 1.54 -31.42
CA ARG A 8 21.54 1.64 -31.28
C ARG A 8 21.12 3.10 -31.09
N SER A 9 20.46 3.62 -32.13
CA SER A 9 19.79 4.92 -32.15
C SER A 9 18.50 4.84 -31.32
N THR A 10 18.42 5.58 -30.21
CA THR A 10 17.18 5.80 -29.48
C THR A 10 16.51 7.07 -30.02
N ARG A 11 15.41 6.89 -30.75
CA ARG A 11 14.51 8.00 -31.12
C ARG A 11 13.70 8.41 -29.88
N ASN A 12 13.99 9.59 -29.36
CA ASN A 12 13.11 10.29 -28.41
C ASN A 12 11.89 10.83 -29.17
N VAL A 13 10.71 10.24 -28.95
CA VAL A 13 9.43 10.82 -29.40
C VAL A 13 8.92 11.72 -28.28
N SER A 14 9.21 13.01 -28.38
CA SER A 14 8.61 14.05 -27.55
C SER A 14 7.16 14.25 -28.02
N GLY A 15 6.21 13.64 -27.29
CA GLY A 15 4.78 13.89 -27.47
C GLY A 15 4.42 15.27 -26.96
N ARG A 16 4.33 16.24 -27.87
CA ARG A 16 3.83 17.60 -27.63
C ARG A 16 2.32 17.55 -27.44
N VAL A 17 1.85 17.56 -26.21
CA VAL A 17 0.42 17.74 -25.87
C VAL A 17 0.03 19.16 -26.29
N LYS A 18 -0.80 19.27 -27.34
CA LYS A 18 -1.43 20.53 -27.75
C LYS A 18 -2.69 20.70 -26.88
N TYR A 19 -2.69 21.71 -26.02
CA TYR A 19 -3.91 22.23 -25.40
C TYR A 19 -4.56 23.15 -26.42
N THR A 20 -5.79 22.81 -26.83
CA THR A 20 -6.66 23.72 -27.57
C THR A 20 -7.28 24.67 -26.55
N ASP A 21 -6.88 25.93 -26.66
CA ASP A 21 -7.48 27.06 -25.97
C ASP A 21 -8.78 27.41 -26.71
N SER A 22 -9.90 27.07 -26.10
CA SER A 22 -11.23 27.44 -26.56
C SER A 22 -11.81 28.43 -25.57
N THR A 23 -11.43 29.68 -25.75
CA THR A 23 -12.10 30.86 -25.20
C THR A 23 -13.40 31.04 -25.99
N GLU A 24 -14.51 30.58 -25.45
CA GLU A 24 -15.82 31.04 -25.87
C GLU A 24 -16.44 31.79 -24.70
N GLU A 25 -16.52 33.11 -24.90
CA GLU A 25 -17.37 34.03 -24.16
C GLU A 25 -18.82 33.56 -24.30
N SER A 26 -19.51 33.40 -23.18
CA SER A 26 -20.97 33.49 -23.18
C SER A 26 -21.45 34.02 -21.84
N ASP A 27 -21.85 35.28 -21.88
CA ASP A 27 -22.65 35.95 -20.88
C ASP A 27 -23.93 35.15 -20.57
N GLY A 28 -24.23 35.03 -19.29
CA GLY A 28 -25.38 34.27 -18.82
C GLY A 28 -25.42 34.24 -17.30
N GLU A 29 -25.53 35.41 -16.69
CA GLU A 29 -25.87 35.54 -15.28
C GLU A 29 -27.22 34.86 -15.03
N ASN A 30 -27.17 33.70 -14.36
CA ASN A 30 -28.33 33.12 -13.71
C ASN A 30 -27.90 32.67 -12.32
N GLU A 31 -27.98 33.60 -11.37
CA GLU A 31 -27.87 33.32 -9.94
C GLU A 31 -28.95 32.29 -9.55
N PRO A 32 -28.58 31.08 -9.09
CA PRO A 32 -29.54 30.20 -8.47
C PRO A 32 -29.76 30.66 -7.03
N SER A 33 -30.92 31.26 -6.77
CA SER A 33 -31.41 31.58 -5.43
C SER A 33 -31.31 30.36 -4.51
N LEU A 34 -30.30 30.38 -3.64
CA LEU A 34 -30.06 29.39 -2.59
C LEU A 34 -31.25 29.38 -1.62
N LYS A 35 -32.17 28.43 -1.82
CA LYS A 35 -33.18 28.08 -0.83
C LYS A 35 -32.45 27.60 0.42
N LYS A 36 -32.54 28.38 1.51
CA LYS A 36 -32.11 28.01 2.87
C LYS A 36 -32.74 26.68 3.26
N ILE A 37 -31.96 25.60 3.17
CA ILE A 37 -32.32 24.32 3.77
C ILE A 37 -32.11 24.48 5.28
N LYS A 38 -33.21 24.55 6.03
CA LYS A 38 -33.19 24.44 7.50
C LYS A 38 -32.72 23.02 7.82
N SER A 39 -31.47 22.89 8.27
CA SER A 39 -30.94 21.64 8.80
C SER A 39 -31.54 21.37 10.17
N GLU A 40 -32.37 20.34 10.27
CA GLU A 40 -32.80 19.82 11.56
C GLU A 40 -31.63 19.08 12.27
N PRO A 41 -31.55 19.15 13.60
CA PRO A 41 -30.54 18.44 14.36
C PRO A 41 -30.78 16.93 14.29
N VAL A 42 -29.88 16.22 13.59
CA VAL A 42 -29.85 14.75 13.58
C VAL A 42 -29.25 14.29 14.91
N GLU A 43 -30.09 13.92 15.86
CA GLU A 43 -29.70 13.21 17.09
C GLU A 43 -29.14 11.82 16.74
N ASN A 44 -27.82 11.73 16.66
CA ASN A 44 -27.11 10.47 16.46
C ASN A 44 -27.06 9.66 17.77
N LYS A 45 -28.05 8.79 17.98
CA LYS A 45 -28.13 7.86 19.12
C LYS A 45 -27.36 6.57 18.84
N ASN A 46 -26.05 6.68 18.61
CA ASN A 46 -25.18 5.50 18.56
C ASN A 46 -24.86 5.02 20.00
N LYS A 47 -25.71 4.16 20.53
CA LYS A 47 -25.47 3.39 21.75
C LYS A 47 -24.35 2.38 21.50
N VAL A 48 -23.13 2.72 21.92
CA VAL A 48 -21.99 1.78 21.94
C VAL A 48 -22.22 0.78 23.06
N VAL A 49 -22.68 -0.42 22.71
CA VAL A 49 -22.79 -1.55 23.65
C VAL A 49 -21.40 -2.18 23.82
N LEU A 50 -20.72 -1.81 24.91
CA LEU A 50 -19.48 -2.44 25.35
C LEU A 50 -19.79 -3.87 25.82
N HIS A 51 -19.53 -4.87 24.98
CA HIS A 51 -19.45 -6.27 25.42
C HIS A 51 -18.15 -6.50 26.20
N LYS A 52 -18.25 -6.52 27.52
CA LYS A 52 -17.19 -7.00 28.43
C LYS A 52 -16.92 -8.48 28.14
N ARG A 53 -15.86 -8.78 27.38
CA ARG A 53 -15.33 -10.14 27.25
C ARG A 53 -14.76 -10.57 28.61
N ARG A 54 -15.42 -11.52 29.26
CA ARG A 54 -14.90 -12.25 30.42
C ARG A 54 -13.69 -13.07 29.95
N LEU A 55 -12.50 -12.70 30.39
CA LEU A 55 -11.31 -13.54 30.30
C LEU A 55 -11.50 -14.72 31.25
N SER A 56 -11.70 -15.91 30.69
CA SER A 56 -11.78 -17.15 31.45
C SER A 56 -10.36 -17.63 31.75
N ASN A 57 -9.90 -17.43 32.99
CA ASN A 57 -8.70 -18.05 33.53
C ASN A 57 -8.94 -19.57 33.64
N LYS A 58 -8.49 -20.34 32.65
CA LYS A 58 -8.45 -21.81 32.73
C LYS A 58 -7.02 -22.30 32.90
N GLY A 59 -6.76 -22.87 34.08
CA GLY A 59 -5.96 -24.09 34.27
C GLY A 59 -4.49 -24.03 33.89
N LYS A 60 -3.64 -23.80 34.90
CA LYS A 60 -2.23 -24.18 34.88
C LYS A 60 -2.14 -25.72 34.88
N SER A 61 -2.01 -26.33 33.70
CA SER A 61 -1.59 -27.73 33.60
C SER A 61 -0.07 -27.79 33.66
N GLN A 62 0.46 -28.38 34.72
CA GLN A 62 1.88 -28.65 34.88
C GLN A 62 2.31 -29.74 33.89
N THR A 63 2.86 -29.34 32.76
CA THR A 63 3.54 -30.25 31.84
C THR A 63 4.95 -30.55 32.35
N LYS A 64 5.19 -31.83 32.62
CA LYS A 64 6.44 -32.43 33.06
C LYS A 64 7.51 -32.19 31.99
N ILE A 65 8.47 -31.31 32.28
CA ILE A 65 9.58 -30.96 31.38
C ILE A 65 10.52 -32.17 31.26
N VAL A 66 10.44 -32.88 30.15
CA VAL A 66 11.44 -33.88 29.76
C VAL A 66 12.67 -33.11 29.24
N LYS A 67 13.76 -33.10 30.02
CA LYS A 67 15.06 -32.59 29.58
C LYS A 67 15.62 -33.54 28.52
N MET A 68 15.46 -33.19 27.24
CA MET A 68 16.23 -33.80 26.16
C MET A 68 17.47 -32.94 25.90
N ASN A 69 18.64 -33.51 26.19
CA ASN A 69 19.93 -32.93 25.85
C ASN A 69 20.12 -33.06 24.34
N LYS A 70 19.83 -31.98 23.60
CA LYS A 70 20.04 -31.88 22.16
C LYS A 70 21.24 -30.99 21.90
N GLU A 71 22.43 -31.56 22.06
CA GLU A 71 23.71 -30.92 21.76
C GLU A 71 24.15 -31.28 20.34
N HIS A 72 23.42 -30.90 19.30
CA HIS A 72 23.91 -30.98 17.91
C HIS A 72 23.54 -29.71 17.13
N SER A 73 24.60 -28.99 16.72
CA SER A 73 24.70 -27.98 15.65
C SER A 73 23.67 -26.84 15.61
N LYS A 74 23.98 -25.73 16.32
CA LYS A 74 23.20 -24.47 16.32
C LYS A 74 23.63 -23.44 15.26
N GLU A 75 24.69 -23.67 14.49
CA GLU A 75 25.31 -22.60 13.68
C GLU A 75 24.68 -22.35 12.30
N ASN A 76 23.79 -23.21 11.79
CA ASN A 76 23.22 -23.05 10.43
C ASN A 76 21.69 -22.88 10.38
N GLU A 77 20.99 -22.85 11.53
CA GLU A 77 19.52 -22.75 11.55
C GLU A 77 19.03 -21.29 11.50
N THR A 78 19.90 -20.33 11.82
CA THR A 78 19.53 -18.90 11.90
C THR A 78 19.35 -18.20 10.56
N GLU A 79 19.91 -18.74 9.46
CA GLU A 79 19.78 -18.13 8.12
C GLU A 79 18.47 -18.50 7.42
N LYS A 80 17.79 -19.58 7.83
CA LYS A 80 16.63 -20.12 7.10
C LYS A 80 15.38 -19.24 7.10
N ASN A 81 15.29 -18.26 8.00
CA ASN A 81 14.07 -17.46 8.20
C ASN A 81 14.26 -15.96 7.91
N GLU A 82 15.29 -15.60 7.14
CA GLU A 82 15.50 -14.20 6.76
C GLU A 82 14.71 -13.86 5.49
N LEU A 83 13.88 -12.82 5.59
CA LEU A 83 13.11 -12.28 4.48
C LEU A 83 13.98 -11.24 3.75
N GLU A 84 14.29 -11.53 2.50
CA GLU A 84 15.10 -10.65 1.66
C GLU A 84 14.20 -9.69 0.86
N CYS A 85 14.64 -8.44 0.72
CA CYS A 85 13.97 -7.49 -0.18
C CYS A 85 14.31 -7.84 -1.64
N PRO A 86 13.31 -7.87 -2.55
CA PRO A 86 13.56 -8.14 -3.97
C PRO A 86 14.22 -6.96 -4.72
N GLU A 87 14.23 -5.75 -4.15
CA GLU A 87 14.74 -4.54 -4.81
C GLU A 87 16.04 -3.99 -4.19
N CYS A 88 16.49 -4.48 -3.03
CA CYS A 88 17.75 -4.07 -2.40
C CYS A 88 18.30 -5.14 -1.44
N GLU A 89 19.46 -4.89 -0.86
CA GLU A 89 20.16 -5.82 0.05
C GLU A 89 19.56 -5.90 1.46
N TYR A 90 18.41 -5.29 1.71
CA TYR A 90 17.76 -5.33 3.02
C TYR A 90 17.26 -6.73 3.35
N ARG A 91 17.57 -7.20 4.57
CA ARG A 91 17.10 -8.47 5.14
C ARG A 91 16.46 -8.27 6.50
N SER A 92 15.45 -9.06 6.83
CA SER A 92 14.78 -9.00 8.14
C SER A 92 14.14 -10.34 8.51
N ARG A 93 14.22 -10.72 9.78
CA ARG A 93 13.48 -11.87 10.34
C ARG A 93 12.03 -11.55 10.70
N SER A 94 11.69 -10.26 10.80
CA SER A 94 10.33 -9.82 11.07
C SER A 94 9.59 -9.52 9.78
N VAL A 95 8.45 -10.20 9.58
CA VAL A 95 7.50 -9.94 8.49
C VAL A 95 7.05 -8.48 8.48
N TYR A 96 6.78 -7.91 9.66
CA TYR A 96 6.33 -6.53 9.79
C TYR A 96 7.42 -5.54 9.34
N SER A 97 8.65 -5.71 9.80
CA SER A 97 9.77 -4.84 9.43
C SER A 97 10.07 -4.92 7.92
N TRP A 98 10.04 -6.12 7.36
CA TRP A 98 10.20 -6.35 5.93
C TRP A 98 9.07 -5.70 5.10
N TRP A 99 7.81 -5.89 5.51
CA TRP A 99 6.65 -5.28 4.85
C TRP A 99 6.71 -3.75 4.90
N ARG A 100 7.05 -3.18 6.06
CA ARG A 100 7.22 -1.73 6.22
C ARG A 100 8.34 -1.20 5.33
N HIS A 101 9.47 -1.91 5.26
CA HIS A 101 10.58 -1.57 4.38
C HIS A 101 10.14 -1.46 2.91
N LEU A 102 9.43 -2.47 2.38
CA LEU A 102 8.90 -2.43 1.01
C LEU A 102 8.05 -1.19 0.74
N LYS A 103 7.17 -0.86 1.69
CA LYS A 103 6.27 0.28 1.57
C LYS A 103 6.99 1.62 1.61
N GLU A 104 7.96 1.77 2.53
CA GLU A 104 8.63 3.05 2.76
C GLU A 104 9.77 3.33 1.78
N LYS A 105 10.56 2.31 1.41
CA LYS A 105 11.73 2.47 0.55
C LYS A 105 11.40 2.28 -0.93
N HIS A 106 10.51 1.34 -1.24
CA HIS A 106 10.20 0.98 -2.63
C HIS A 106 8.81 1.44 -3.07
N SER A 107 7.98 1.97 -2.16
CA SER A 107 6.57 2.28 -2.44
C SER A 107 5.85 1.09 -3.09
N THR A 108 6.19 -0.11 -2.63
CA THR A 108 5.65 -1.37 -3.16
C THR A 108 4.96 -2.17 -2.06
N THR A 109 4.20 -3.18 -2.47
CA THR A 109 3.58 -4.15 -1.59
C THR A 109 4.02 -5.56 -2.01
N PRO A 110 3.92 -6.57 -1.13
CA PRO A 110 4.31 -7.94 -1.50
C PRO A 110 3.62 -8.40 -2.78
N THR A 111 2.30 -8.19 -2.91
CA THR A 111 1.53 -8.54 -4.10
C THR A 111 2.06 -7.86 -5.36
N LEU A 112 2.40 -6.57 -5.29
CA LEU A 112 2.90 -5.82 -6.44
C LEU A 112 4.34 -6.18 -6.81
N ALA A 113 5.13 -6.59 -5.82
CA ALA A 113 6.45 -7.16 -6.02
C ALA A 113 6.41 -8.62 -6.52
N GLY A 114 5.22 -9.21 -6.75
CA GLY A 114 5.10 -10.61 -7.17
C GLY A 114 5.58 -11.56 -6.07
N CYS A 115 5.32 -11.21 -4.82
CA CYS A 115 5.81 -11.91 -3.65
C CYS A 115 4.65 -12.32 -2.74
N LEU A 116 4.75 -13.52 -2.15
CA LEU A 116 3.86 -14.00 -1.10
C LEU A 116 4.68 -14.49 0.09
N ILE A 117 4.06 -14.48 1.27
CA ILE A 117 4.64 -14.98 2.49
C ILE A 117 3.92 -16.28 2.84
N ARG A 118 4.67 -17.38 2.95
CA ARG A 118 4.14 -18.68 3.37
C ARG A 118 4.57 -18.96 4.81
N CYS A 119 3.60 -19.18 5.68
CA CYS A 119 3.82 -19.63 7.04
C CYS A 119 4.09 -21.14 7.07
N ASP A 120 4.88 -21.62 8.03
CA ASP A 120 5.11 -23.05 8.25
C ASP A 120 3.81 -23.81 8.57
N CYS A 121 2.76 -23.12 9.02
CA CYS A 121 1.43 -23.70 9.18
C CYS A 121 0.71 -24.02 7.85
N GLY A 122 1.34 -23.68 6.71
CA GLY A 122 0.81 -23.86 5.36
C GLY A 122 -0.01 -22.67 4.85
N HIS A 123 -0.23 -21.63 5.66
CA HIS A 123 -1.01 -20.46 5.24
C HIS A 123 -0.18 -19.51 4.37
N GLU A 124 -0.76 -19.10 3.24
CA GLU A 124 -0.19 -18.11 2.33
C GLU A 124 -0.89 -16.77 2.51
N SER A 125 -0.12 -15.70 2.74
CA SER A 125 -0.66 -14.36 2.91
C SER A 125 0.16 -13.31 2.20
N TYR A 126 -0.53 -12.26 1.75
CA TYR A 126 0.07 -11.02 1.24
C TYR A 126 0.17 -9.93 2.31
N SER A 127 -0.28 -10.23 3.53
CA SER A 127 -0.31 -9.29 4.66
C SER A 127 0.45 -9.85 5.86
N PHE A 128 0.91 -8.97 6.73
CA PHE A 128 1.54 -9.35 7.99
C PHE A 128 0.52 -9.77 9.08
N LYS A 129 -0.79 -9.73 8.82
CA LYS A 129 -1.80 -10.03 9.86
C LYS A 129 -1.65 -11.44 10.40
N HIS A 130 -1.38 -12.40 9.52
CA HIS A 130 -1.18 -13.79 9.94
C HIS A 130 0.01 -13.96 10.90
N SER A 131 1.05 -13.13 10.80
CA SER A 131 2.19 -13.18 11.74
C SER A 131 1.83 -12.70 13.15
N ILE A 132 0.69 -12.03 13.32
CA ILE A 132 0.17 -11.62 14.62
C ILE A 132 -0.72 -12.71 15.21
N GLU A 133 -1.42 -13.46 14.34
CA GLU A 133 -2.44 -14.44 14.73
C GLU A 133 -1.88 -15.87 14.86
N CYS A 134 -0.78 -16.19 14.19
CA CYS A 134 -0.20 -17.54 14.18
C CYS A 134 0.89 -17.71 15.24
N GLU A 135 0.77 -18.77 16.05
CA GLU A 135 1.76 -19.12 17.08
C GLU A 135 3.07 -19.67 16.46
N ILE A 136 2.97 -20.35 15.33
CA ILE A 136 4.10 -20.95 14.59
C ILE A 136 4.58 -19.93 13.55
N SER A 137 5.16 -18.82 14.02
CA SER A 137 5.45 -17.64 13.20
C SER A 137 6.76 -17.72 12.41
N ASN A 138 7.07 -18.90 11.86
CA ASN A 138 8.14 -19.05 10.88
C ASN A 138 7.58 -18.76 9.49
N PHE A 139 8.20 -17.81 8.80
CA PHE A 139 7.74 -17.34 7.50
C PHE A 139 8.82 -17.52 6.46
N THR A 140 8.43 -18.14 5.36
CA THR A 140 9.25 -18.24 4.15
C THR A 140 8.71 -17.30 3.10
N PHE A 141 9.64 -16.71 2.35
CA PHE A 141 9.34 -15.80 1.26
C PHE A 141 9.29 -16.58 -0.06
N ILE A 142 8.20 -16.42 -0.82
CA ILE A 142 8.02 -17.09 -2.10
C ILE A 142 7.77 -16.03 -3.18
N ARG A 143 8.53 -16.08 -4.27
CA ARG A 143 8.29 -15.27 -5.46
C ARG A 143 7.27 -15.99 -6.34
N THR A 144 6.12 -15.36 -6.58
CA THR A 144 4.97 -15.94 -7.30
C THR A 144 4.96 -15.64 -8.79
N GLY A 145 6.03 -15.05 -9.34
CA GLY A 145 6.21 -14.92 -10.77
C GLY A 145 7.47 -14.17 -11.15
N ASP A 146 7.92 -14.38 -12.39
CA ASP A 146 9.07 -13.69 -13.00
C ASP A 146 8.71 -12.27 -13.51
N GLY A 147 7.54 -11.78 -13.13
CA GLY A 147 6.99 -10.53 -13.61
C GLY A 147 7.78 -9.31 -13.16
N VAL A 148 7.85 -8.29 -14.01
CA VAL A 148 8.39 -6.97 -13.67
C VAL A 148 7.68 -6.47 -12.40
N ILE A 149 8.45 -6.20 -11.35
CA ILE A 149 7.96 -5.63 -10.10
C ILE A 149 7.18 -4.36 -10.42
N ARG A 150 5.87 -4.39 -10.17
CA ARG A 150 5.02 -3.22 -10.38
C ARG A 150 5.20 -2.32 -9.17
N ARG A 151 5.46 -1.04 -9.39
CA ARG A 151 5.44 -0.03 -8.31
C ARG A 151 4.04 0.53 -8.20
N VAL A 152 3.58 0.83 -6.99
CA VAL A 152 2.42 1.70 -6.84
C VAL A 152 2.81 3.00 -7.54
N GLN A 153 2.16 3.34 -8.65
CA GLN A 153 2.40 4.64 -9.27
C GLN A 153 2.15 5.69 -8.20
N MET A 154 3.16 6.52 -7.94
CA MET A 154 3.02 7.63 -7.01
C MET A 154 1.80 8.44 -7.42
N THR A 155 1.06 8.93 -6.44
CA THR A 155 -0.05 9.84 -6.70
C THR A 155 0.41 11.03 -7.54
N PRO A 156 -0.46 11.53 -8.44
CA PRO A 156 -0.10 12.61 -9.32
C PRO A 156 0.33 13.84 -8.53
N GLN A 157 1.19 14.65 -9.16
CA GLN A 157 1.56 15.96 -8.64
C GLN A 157 0.29 16.82 -8.48
N CYS A 158 0.18 17.56 -7.37
CA CYS A 158 -0.90 18.52 -7.22
C CYS A 158 -0.78 19.62 -8.27
N VAL A 159 -1.82 19.77 -9.09
CA VAL A 159 -1.89 20.78 -10.16
C VAL A 159 -1.89 22.22 -9.63
N LEU A 160 -2.24 22.42 -8.35
CA LEU A 160 -2.36 23.74 -7.74
C LEU A 160 -1.09 24.21 -7.01
N CYS A 161 -0.31 23.31 -6.41
CA CYS A 161 0.89 23.71 -5.64
C CYS A 161 2.12 22.82 -5.82
N ARG A 162 2.14 21.95 -6.83
CA ARG A 162 3.28 21.08 -7.16
C ARG A 162 3.72 20.09 -6.06
N LYS A 163 3.01 20.00 -4.93
CA LYS A 163 3.25 19.00 -3.89
C LYS A 163 2.95 17.59 -4.43
N TYR A 164 3.63 16.59 -3.87
CA TYR A 164 3.42 15.16 -4.17
C TYR A 164 2.90 14.45 -2.93
N PRO A 165 1.57 14.49 -2.67
CA PRO A 165 0.96 13.61 -1.70
C PRO A 165 1.37 12.16 -1.99
N LYS A 166 1.53 11.33 -0.95
CA LYS A 166 2.05 9.94 -1.09
C LYS A 166 0.96 8.91 -1.40
N THR A 167 -0.31 9.25 -1.18
CA THR A 167 -1.44 8.33 -1.34
C THR A 167 -2.63 9.06 -1.97
N PRO A 168 -3.54 8.36 -2.66
CA PRO A 168 -4.75 8.97 -3.24
C PRO A 168 -5.59 9.69 -2.19
N PHE A 169 -5.75 9.09 -1.01
CA PHE A 169 -6.40 9.72 0.13
C PHE A 169 -5.66 10.98 0.59
N GLY A 170 -4.33 10.91 0.70
CA GLY A 170 -3.51 12.07 1.05
C GLY A 170 -3.61 13.19 0.03
N TYR A 171 -3.83 12.88 -1.25
CA TYR A 171 -4.07 13.86 -2.29
C TYR A 171 -5.41 14.58 -2.12
N ILE A 172 -6.48 13.82 -1.84
CA ILE A 172 -7.81 14.39 -1.55
C ILE A 172 -7.76 15.28 -0.32
N GLN A 173 -7.14 14.79 0.77
CA GLN A 173 -6.98 15.55 2.00
C GLN A 173 -6.18 16.85 1.77
N HIS A 174 -5.10 16.76 1.00
CA HIS A 174 -4.29 17.92 0.61
C HIS A 174 -5.12 18.97 -0.15
N LEU A 175 -5.93 18.57 -1.13
CA LEU A 175 -6.83 19.49 -1.85
C LEU A 175 -7.83 20.18 -0.92
N GLN A 176 -8.41 19.43 0.02
CA GLN A 176 -9.39 19.98 0.96
C GLN A 176 -8.76 20.95 1.96
N VAL A 177 -7.59 20.62 2.51
CA VAL A 177 -6.94 21.40 3.56
C VAL A 177 -6.23 22.62 2.99
N ASP A 178 -5.37 22.43 1.99
CA ASP A 178 -4.47 23.47 1.46
C ASP A 178 -5.14 24.32 0.38
N HIS A 179 -6.08 23.76 -0.37
CA HIS A 179 -6.71 24.43 -1.53
C HIS A 179 -8.20 24.70 -1.36
N LYS A 180 -8.81 24.26 -0.25
CA LYS A 180 -10.26 24.36 0.01
C LYS A 180 -11.10 23.90 -1.18
N THR A 181 -10.60 22.90 -1.92
CA THR A 181 -11.23 22.37 -3.13
C THR A 181 -11.47 20.87 -3.01
N THR A 182 -12.26 20.33 -3.93
CA THR A 182 -12.52 18.90 -4.06
C THR A 182 -12.11 18.44 -5.45
N LEU A 183 -11.92 17.13 -5.64
CA LEU A 183 -11.62 16.53 -6.94
C LEU A 183 -12.61 17.01 -8.02
N LYS A 184 -13.92 16.90 -7.72
CA LYS A 184 -15.01 17.30 -8.61
C LYS A 184 -14.95 18.79 -8.97
N ARG A 185 -14.66 19.66 -8.00
CA ARG A 185 -14.62 21.12 -8.23
C ARG A 185 -13.37 21.53 -9.02
N GLY A 186 -12.26 20.82 -8.87
CA GLY A 186 -11.04 21.04 -9.64
C GLY A 186 -11.07 20.43 -11.05
N GLY A 187 -12.13 19.72 -11.43
CA GLY A 187 -12.15 18.94 -12.68
C GLY A 187 -11.11 17.81 -12.71
N ILE A 188 -10.70 17.32 -11.54
CA ILE A 188 -9.70 16.26 -11.37
C ILE A 188 -10.41 14.96 -11.07
N PHE A 189 -10.08 13.90 -11.81
CA PHE A 189 -10.63 12.55 -11.60
C PHE A 189 -9.50 11.59 -11.25
N LEU A 190 -9.74 10.68 -10.31
CA LEU A 190 -8.79 9.62 -9.98
C LEU A 190 -9.20 8.36 -10.75
N ILE A 191 -8.32 7.91 -11.63
CA ILE A 191 -8.53 6.69 -12.40
C ILE A 191 -7.91 5.52 -11.63
N CYS A 192 -8.72 4.52 -11.30
CA CYS A 192 -8.23 3.24 -10.78
C CYS A 192 -7.30 2.59 -11.82
N ALA A 193 -6.27 1.87 -11.38
CA ALA A 193 -5.46 1.05 -12.29
C ALA A 193 -6.28 0.00 -13.08
N CYS A 194 -7.50 -0.31 -12.60
CA CYS A 194 -8.50 -1.13 -13.26
C CYS A 194 -9.28 -0.43 -14.40
N GLY A 195 -9.03 0.86 -14.65
CA GLY A 195 -9.72 1.67 -15.66
C GLY A 195 -11.05 2.27 -15.22
N LEU A 196 -11.50 2.04 -13.99
CA LEU A 196 -12.71 2.65 -13.44
C LEU A 196 -12.43 4.06 -12.90
N ASN A 197 -13.30 5.01 -13.26
CA ASN A 197 -13.24 6.39 -12.78
C ASN A 197 -14.02 6.54 -11.47
N TYR A 198 -13.43 7.22 -10.48
CA TYR A 198 -14.04 7.58 -9.20
C TYR A 198 -14.13 9.10 -9.03
#